data_AF-A0A958RIR4-F1
#
_entry.id   AF-A0A958RIR4-F1
#
_cell.length_a   1.000
_cell.length_b   1.000
_cell.length_c   1.000
_cell.angle_alpha   90.00
_cell.angle_beta   90.00
_cell.angle_gamma   90.00
#
_symmetry.space_group_name_H-M   'P 1'
#
loop_
_entity.id
_entity.type
_entity.pdbx_description
1 polymer ?
#
loop_
_entity_poly.entity_id
_entity_poly.type
_entity_poly.pdbx_seq_one_letter_code
_entity_poly.pdbx_strand_id
1 'polypeptide(L)'
;MRNWLIGFVKVVGTLSLAAGLALGLAGCESDETNAISKAQRCLDDARTAAAAKACRGLVDGKTSQQAMIVRCAIEVVSGGLITSRVSQAFQELENSTNDKEATMMGIMANDDGPTAAETAAAYCNASGISGLQYLANLSVVGTYMVAAVGSWNGDGQALINQCAPPTNGCNDAAIGTAIISIGQSYCGGQDADEEMCNEINQAIATGGGDPATVAQQLYPLLNN
;
A
#
# COMPACT_ATOMS: atom_id res chain seq x y z
N MET A 1 0.77 -5.38 -22.39
CA MET A 1 1.19 -5.04 -21.01
C MET A 1 2.70 -4.86 -20.80
N ARG A 2 3.59 -5.33 -21.70
CA ARG A 2 5.06 -5.01 -21.68
C ARG A 2 5.44 -3.52 -21.71
N ASN A 3 4.52 -2.62 -22.09
CA ASN A 3 4.77 -1.17 -22.11
C ASN A 3 4.53 -0.48 -20.74
N TRP A 4 3.83 -1.12 -19.80
CA TRP A 4 3.50 -0.50 -18.50
C TRP A 4 4.67 -0.58 -17.51
N LEU A 5 5.39 -1.72 -17.49
CA LEU A 5 6.59 -1.93 -16.65
C LEU A 5 7.80 -1.07 -17.08
N ILE A 6 7.96 -0.81 -18.38
CA ILE A 6 9.01 0.11 -18.88
C ILE A 6 8.65 1.57 -18.53
N GLY A 7 7.34 1.87 -18.42
CA GLY A 7 6.83 3.14 -17.93
C GLY A 7 7.15 3.34 -16.45
N PHE A 8 6.76 2.44 -15.56
CA PHE A 8 6.94 2.59 -14.11
C PHE A 8 8.41 2.69 -13.68
N VAL A 9 9.31 1.90 -14.29
CA VAL A 9 10.77 1.98 -13.99
C VAL A 9 11.42 3.23 -14.58
N LYS A 10 10.95 3.74 -15.74
CA LYS A 10 11.40 5.04 -16.27
C LYS A 10 10.76 6.23 -15.56
N VAL A 11 9.55 6.09 -15.02
CA VAL A 11 8.86 7.14 -14.27
C VAL A 11 9.52 7.28 -12.89
N VAL A 12 9.91 6.18 -12.22
CA VAL A 12 10.70 6.26 -10.97
C VAL A 12 12.16 6.65 -11.23
N GLY A 13 12.75 6.26 -12.37
CA GLY A 13 14.14 6.62 -12.73
C GLY A 13 14.32 7.99 -13.40
N THR A 14 13.24 8.63 -13.85
CA THR A 14 13.29 9.87 -14.65
C THR A 14 12.17 10.87 -14.32
N LEU A 15 11.38 10.69 -13.24
CA LEU A 15 10.64 11.81 -12.64
C LEU A 15 11.65 12.78 -12.00
N SER A 16 12.06 13.74 -12.81
CA SER A 16 12.02 15.15 -12.44
C SER A 16 12.62 15.54 -11.09
N LEU A 17 13.79 15.00 -10.74
CA LEU A 17 14.70 15.61 -9.77
C LEU A 17 15.40 16.88 -10.32
N ALA A 18 15.01 17.36 -11.51
CA ALA A 18 15.71 18.42 -12.26
C ALA A 18 14.94 19.75 -12.39
N ALA A 19 13.69 19.87 -11.92
CA ALA A 19 12.91 21.10 -12.08
C ALA A 19 12.73 21.84 -10.75
N GLY A 20 13.81 22.49 -10.28
CA GLY A 20 13.73 23.43 -9.16
C GLY A 20 15.00 23.67 -8.34
N LEU A 21 16.12 23.02 -8.66
CA LEU A 21 17.33 23.03 -7.81
C LEU A 21 18.48 23.91 -8.35
N ALA A 22 18.18 25.11 -8.85
CA ALA A 22 19.22 25.97 -9.45
C ALA A 22 19.35 27.39 -8.87
N LEU A 23 18.61 27.77 -7.82
CA LEU A 23 18.70 29.13 -7.26
C LEU A 23 18.77 29.09 -5.73
N GLY A 24 19.96 28.85 -5.18
CA GLY A 24 20.21 29.03 -3.73
C GLY A 24 21.30 28.17 -3.07
N LEU A 25 22.29 27.65 -3.82
CA LEU A 25 23.34 26.77 -3.29
C LEU A 25 24.44 27.53 -2.50
N ALA A 26 24.05 28.14 -1.39
CA ALA A 26 24.94 28.40 -0.25
C ALA A 26 24.10 28.79 0.97
N GLY A 27 23.72 27.83 1.83
CA GLY A 27 23.50 28.15 3.25
C GLY A 27 22.28 27.62 4.00
N CYS A 28 21.44 26.72 3.48
CA CYS A 28 20.31 26.17 4.26
C CYS A 28 20.03 24.69 3.95
N GLU A 29 20.95 23.76 4.28
CA GLU A 29 20.50 22.38 4.50
C GLU A 29 19.70 22.39 5.80
N SER A 30 18.37 22.27 5.71
CA SER A 30 17.54 22.19 6.92
C SER A 30 17.87 20.90 7.68
N ASP A 31 17.76 20.93 9.01
CA ASP A 31 17.92 19.72 9.84
C ASP A 31 17.02 18.57 9.37
N GLU A 32 15.88 18.90 8.78
CA GLU A 32 14.94 17.95 8.20
C GLU A 32 15.45 17.33 6.89
N THR A 33 16.04 18.11 5.99
CA THR A 33 16.65 17.61 4.76
C THR A 33 17.78 16.62 5.07
N ASN A 34 18.63 16.96 6.04
CA ASN A 34 19.71 16.06 6.50
C ASN A 34 19.15 14.76 7.12
N ALA A 35 18.12 14.88 7.97
CA ALA A 35 17.42 13.75 8.57
C ALA A 35 16.82 12.80 7.51
N ILE A 36 16.11 13.35 6.53
CA ILE A 36 15.55 12.61 5.39
C ILE A 36 16.64 11.90 4.61
N SER A 37 17.74 12.59 4.28
CA SER A 37 18.85 12.01 3.52
C SER A 37 19.54 10.86 4.28
N LYS A 38 19.70 11.00 5.60
CA LYS A 38 20.22 9.92 6.47
C LYS A 38 19.26 8.73 6.52
N ALA A 39 17.96 8.97 6.62
CA ALA A 39 16.95 7.92 6.65
C ALA A 39 16.87 7.15 5.34
N GLN A 40 16.95 7.85 4.19
CA GLN A 40 17.02 7.21 2.87
C GLN A 40 18.25 6.32 2.74
N ARG A 41 19.45 6.83 3.08
CA ARG A 41 20.67 6.00 3.09
C ARG A 41 20.55 4.79 4.01
N CYS A 42 19.99 4.97 5.20
CA CYS A 42 19.74 3.87 6.12
C CYS A 42 18.82 2.81 5.50
N LEU A 43 17.75 3.23 4.82
CA LEU A 43 16.81 2.33 4.16
C LEU A 43 17.46 1.62 2.97
N ASP A 44 18.28 2.31 2.18
CA ASP A 44 19.03 1.74 1.06
C ASP A 44 20.05 0.68 1.51
N ASP A 45 20.61 0.84 2.71
CA ASP A 45 21.56 -0.11 3.32
C ASP A 45 20.86 -1.23 4.11
N ALA A 46 19.58 -1.07 4.44
CA ALA A 46 18.82 -2.09 5.17
C ALA A 46 18.68 -3.37 4.33
N ARG A 47 18.92 -4.52 4.98
CA ARG A 47 18.78 -5.86 4.37
C ARG A 47 17.74 -6.74 5.05
N THR A 48 17.13 -6.23 6.12
CA THR A 48 16.13 -6.93 6.92
C THR A 48 15.02 -5.96 7.32
N ALA A 49 13.84 -6.50 7.63
CA ALA A 49 12.72 -5.73 8.16
C ALA A 49 13.11 -4.92 9.42
N ALA A 50 13.85 -5.55 10.34
CA ALA A 50 14.32 -4.90 11.56
C ALA A 50 15.28 -3.73 11.27
N ALA A 51 16.19 -3.88 10.29
CA ALA A 51 17.09 -2.80 9.89
C ALA A 51 16.34 -1.63 9.28
N ALA A 52 15.35 -1.89 8.41
CA ALA A 52 14.49 -0.85 7.84
C ALA A 52 13.73 -0.10 8.94
N LYS A 53 13.11 -0.82 9.89
CA LYS A 53 12.38 -0.25 11.02
C LYS A 53 13.25 0.66 11.90
N ALA A 54 14.52 0.31 12.09
CA ALA A 54 15.47 1.12 12.85
C ALA A 54 15.74 2.49 12.19
N CYS A 55 15.57 2.62 10.87
CA CYS A 55 15.75 3.88 10.16
C CYS A 55 14.70 4.94 10.51
N ARG A 56 13.55 4.54 11.09
CA ARG A 56 12.44 5.44 11.42
C ARG A 56 12.88 6.56 12.37
N GLY A 57 13.73 6.24 13.35
CA GLY A 57 14.23 7.20 14.34
C GLY A 57 14.95 8.41 13.73
N LEU A 58 15.46 8.29 12.51
CA LEU A 58 16.14 9.38 11.81
C LEU A 58 15.20 10.48 11.34
N VAL A 59 13.91 10.18 11.17
CA VAL A 59 12.87 11.13 10.75
C VAL A 59 11.81 11.36 11.83
N ASP A 60 12.05 10.95 13.07
CA ASP A 60 11.12 11.18 14.18
C ASP A 60 10.87 12.69 14.41
N GLY A 61 9.61 13.04 14.71
CA GLY A 61 9.18 14.42 14.90
C GLY A 61 9.11 15.29 13.63
N LYS A 62 9.59 14.80 12.47
CA LYS A 62 9.44 15.49 11.19
C LYS A 62 8.04 15.32 10.61
N THR A 63 7.46 16.38 10.03
CA THR A 63 6.07 16.38 9.54
C THR A 63 5.93 16.87 8.11
N SER A 64 7.04 17.17 7.41
CA SER A 64 6.95 17.48 5.98
C SER A 64 6.40 16.30 5.19
N GLN A 65 5.88 16.61 4.01
CA GLN A 65 5.46 15.60 3.04
C GLN A 65 6.58 14.60 2.75
N GLN A 66 7.81 15.08 2.59
CA GLN A 66 8.99 14.24 2.32
C GLN A 66 9.32 13.31 3.49
N ALA A 67 9.19 13.78 4.74
CA ALA A 67 9.34 12.92 5.90
C ALA A 67 8.25 11.82 5.95
N MET A 68 7.01 12.14 5.58
CA MET A 68 5.92 11.16 5.51
C MET A 68 6.14 10.12 4.41
N ILE A 69 6.68 10.51 3.25
CA ILE A 69 7.09 9.57 2.19
C ILE A 69 8.12 8.59 2.72
N VAL A 70 9.14 9.07 3.43
CA VAL A 70 10.20 8.21 3.98
C VAL A 70 9.64 7.28 5.07
N ARG A 71 8.78 7.76 5.97
CA ARG A 71 8.13 6.92 6.98
C ARG A 71 7.24 5.85 6.36
N CYS A 72 6.45 6.22 5.36
CA CYS A 72 5.65 5.28 4.57
C CYS A 72 6.55 4.16 3.98
N ALA A 73 7.63 4.54 3.29
CA ALA A 73 8.57 3.57 2.72
C ALA A 73 9.20 2.67 3.78
N ILE A 74 9.60 3.22 4.94
CA ILE A 74 10.15 2.44 6.05
C ILE A 74 9.14 1.42 6.57
N GLU A 75 7.90 1.81 6.87
CA GLU A 75 6.89 0.89 7.42
C GLU A 75 6.47 -0.17 6.40
N VAL A 76 6.34 0.17 5.12
CA VAL A 76 6.04 -0.77 4.03
C VAL A 76 7.16 -1.80 3.89
N VAL A 77 8.42 -1.35 3.81
CA VAL A 77 9.59 -2.24 3.68
C VAL A 77 9.78 -3.10 4.94
N SER A 78 9.62 -2.52 6.13
CA SER A 78 9.71 -3.29 7.38
C SER A 78 8.55 -4.28 7.55
N GLY A 79 7.40 -4.00 6.94
CA GLY A 79 6.27 -4.92 6.85
C GLY A 79 6.45 -6.05 5.83
N GLY A 80 7.60 -6.15 5.18
CA GLY A 80 7.92 -7.21 4.22
C GLY A 80 7.51 -6.92 2.77
N LEU A 81 6.92 -5.75 2.48
CA LEU A 81 6.58 -5.33 1.12
C LEU A 81 7.82 -4.76 0.41
N ILE A 82 8.73 -5.66 0.07
CA ILE A 82 9.92 -5.38 -0.75
C ILE A 82 9.65 -5.64 -2.24
N THR A 83 10.55 -5.18 -3.11
CA THR A 83 10.41 -5.29 -4.57
C THR A 83 10.10 -6.70 -5.07
N SER A 84 10.71 -7.74 -4.47
CA SER A 84 10.43 -9.13 -4.87
C SER A 84 8.98 -9.54 -4.59
N ARG A 85 8.44 -9.14 -3.43
CA ARG A 85 7.06 -9.45 -3.02
C ARG A 85 6.05 -8.71 -3.89
N VAL A 86 6.32 -7.44 -4.20
CA VAL A 86 5.50 -6.67 -5.15
C VAL A 86 5.54 -7.31 -6.54
N SER A 87 6.72 -7.73 -7.00
CA SER A 87 6.83 -8.42 -8.30
C SER A 87 6.10 -9.76 -8.32
N GLN A 88 6.09 -10.49 -7.20
CA GLN A 88 5.31 -11.72 -7.05
C GLN A 88 3.81 -11.43 -7.11
N ALA A 89 3.33 -10.39 -6.43
CA ALA A 89 1.93 -9.99 -6.47
C ALA A 89 1.46 -9.70 -7.90
N PHE A 90 2.29 -9.01 -8.70
CA PHE A 90 2.00 -8.77 -10.12
C PHE A 90 2.07 -10.04 -10.98
N GLN A 91 2.97 -10.97 -10.67
CA GLN A 91 3.02 -12.25 -11.37
C GLN A 91 1.78 -13.09 -11.12
N GLU A 92 1.22 -13.07 -9.90
CA GLU A 92 -0.05 -13.77 -9.62
C GLU A 92 -1.24 -13.09 -10.31
N LEU A 93 -1.25 -11.77 -10.44
CA LEU A 93 -2.27 -11.08 -11.25
C LEU A 93 -2.26 -11.52 -12.72
N GLU A 94 -1.09 -11.83 -13.29
CA GLU A 94 -0.96 -12.26 -14.69
C GLU A 94 -1.22 -13.76 -14.87
N ASN A 95 -0.82 -14.59 -13.91
CA ASN A 95 -0.80 -16.05 -14.05
C ASN A 95 -1.92 -16.79 -13.31
N SER A 96 -2.57 -16.19 -12.31
CA SER A 96 -3.66 -16.84 -11.59
C SER A 96 -4.94 -16.83 -12.42
N THR A 97 -5.65 -17.96 -12.44
CA THR A 97 -6.91 -18.11 -13.18
C THR A 97 -8.14 -17.76 -12.36
N ASN A 98 -8.05 -17.78 -11.02
CA ASN A 98 -9.15 -17.47 -10.10
C ASN A 98 -8.63 -16.58 -8.96
N ASP A 99 -9.47 -15.67 -8.44
CA ASP A 99 -9.23 -14.89 -7.22
C ASP A 99 -7.88 -14.13 -7.22
N LYS A 100 -7.47 -13.63 -8.39
CA LYS A 100 -6.15 -13.01 -8.61
C LYS A 100 -5.99 -11.75 -7.75
N GLU A 101 -7.06 -10.98 -7.54
CA GLU A 101 -7.09 -9.81 -6.67
C GLU A 101 -6.90 -10.20 -5.20
N ALA A 102 -7.62 -11.22 -4.72
CA ALA A 102 -7.46 -11.72 -3.35
C ALA A 102 -6.08 -12.33 -3.12
N THR A 103 -5.53 -13.00 -4.13
CA THR A 103 -4.17 -13.56 -4.10
C THR A 103 -3.13 -12.44 -4.04
N MET A 104 -3.28 -11.40 -4.86
CA MET A 104 -2.44 -10.21 -4.81
C MET A 104 -2.50 -9.54 -3.43
N MET A 105 -3.70 -9.40 -2.86
CA MET A 105 -3.88 -8.87 -1.50
C MET A 105 -3.19 -9.73 -0.45
N GLY A 106 -3.35 -11.06 -0.50
CA GLY A 106 -2.65 -11.99 0.38
C GLY A 106 -1.13 -11.85 0.31
N ILE A 107 -0.59 -11.70 -0.91
CA ILE A 107 0.84 -11.42 -1.11
C ILE A 107 1.21 -10.05 -0.54
N MET A 108 0.34 -9.04 -0.59
CA MET A 108 0.62 -7.71 -0.03
C MET A 108 0.39 -7.58 1.47
N ALA A 109 0.01 -8.64 2.16
CA ALA A 109 -0.15 -8.63 3.62
C ALA A 109 1.15 -8.20 4.32
N ASN A 110 1.01 -7.44 5.39
CA ASN A 110 2.12 -6.99 6.23
C ASN A 110 2.50 -8.09 7.23
N ASP A 111 3.77 -8.47 7.26
CA ASP A 111 4.27 -9.56 8.12
C ASP A 111 4.21 -9.22 9.62
N ASP A 112 4.24 -7.94 9.97
CA ASP A 112 4.11 -7.46 11.36
C ASP A 112 2.63 -7.38 11.81
N GLY A 113 1.67 -7.73 10.94
CA GLY A 113 0.25 -7.80 11.26
C GLY A 113 -0.53 -6.49 11.10
N PRO A 114 -1.84 -6.49 11.44
CA PRO A 114 -2.76 -5.42 11.05
C PRO A 114 -2.39 -4.03 11.56
N THR A 115 -1.94 -3.91 12.81
CA THR A 115 -1.55 -2.61 13.40
C THR A 115 -0.35 -1.98 12.66
N ALA A 116 0.60 -2.80 12.19
CA ALA A 116 1.72 -2.31 11.40
C ALA A 116 1.27 -1.85 10.01
N ALA A 117 0.36 -2.59 9.37
CA ALA A 117 -0.23 -2.20 8.09
C ALA A 117 -0.98 -0.86 8.20
N GLU A 118 -1.78 -0.67 9.23
CA GLU A 118 -2.51 0.59 9.48
C GLU A 118 -1.56 1.76 9.74
N THR A 119 -0.45 1.52 10.46
CA THR A 119 0.59 2.53 10.68
C THR A 119 1.25 2.94 9.36
N ALA A 120 1.57 1.97 8.49
CA ALA A 120 2.08 2.24 7.16
C ALA A 120 1.09 3.08 6.35
N ALA A 121 -0.19 2.66 6.30
CA ALA A 121 -1.25 3.38 5.60
C ALA A 121 -1.42 4.81 6.11
N ALA A 122 -1.33 5.06 7.41
CA ALA A 122 -1.41 6.40 7.98
C ALA A 122 -0.30 7.33 7.44
N TYR A 123 0.97 6.88 7.41
CA TYR A 123 2.06 7.68 6.85
C TYR A 123 1.95 7.84 5.33
N CYS A 124 1.55 6.79 4.62
CA CYS A 124 1.37 6.85 3.17
C CYS A 124 0.22 7.80 2.80
N ASN A 125 -0.88 7.80 3.56
CA ASN A 125 -1.97 8.77 3.45
C ASN A 125 -1.48 10.20 3.69
N ALA A 126 -0.71 10.44 4.75
CA ALA A 126 -0.14 11.75 5.05
C ALA A 126 0.87 12.25 3.99
N SER A 127 1.46 11.35 3.18
CA SER A 127 2.39 11.72 2.11
C SER A 127 1.71 12.41 0.92
N GLY A 128 0.40 12.22 0.72
CA GLY A 128 -0.33 12.73 -0.43
C GLY A 128 0.05 12.11 -1.78
N ILE A 129 0.84 11.03 -1.81
CA ILE A 129 1.19 10.32 -3.06
C ILE A 129 0.20 9.17 -3.27
N SER A 130 -0.72 9.31 -4.23
CA SER A 130 -1.77 8.32 -4.52
C SER A 130 -1.25 6.88 -4.69
N GLY A 131 -0.11 6.68 -5.34
CA GLY A 131 0.47 5.35 -5.51
C GLY A 131 0.89 4.69 -4.19
N LEU A 132 1.46 5.47 -3.26
CA LEU A 132 1.82 4.96 -1.93
C LEU A 132 0.58 4.70 -1.08
N GLN A 133 -0.43 5.57 -1.19
CA GLN A 133 -1.72 5.41 -0.52
C GLN A 133 -2.41 4.13 -0.98
N TYR A 134 -2.48 3.89 -2.29
CA TYR A 134 -3.03 2.67 -2.87
C TYR A 134 -2.35 1.42 -2.31
N LEU A 135 -1.02 1.34 -2.43
CA LEU A 135 -0.27 0.15 -2.01
C LEU A 135 -0.40 -0.12 -0.51
N ALA A 136 -0.35 0.90 0.34
CA ALA A 136 -0.42 0.74 1.78
C ALA A 136 -1.83 0.37 2.27
N ASN A 137 -2.88 0.95 1.69
CA ASN A 137 -4.25 0.56 2.03
C ASN A 137 -4.58 -0.84 1.49
N LEU A 138 -4.08 -1.22 0.31
CA LEU A 138 -4.22 -2.58 -0.20
C LEU A 138 -3.49 -3.60 0.71
N SER A 139 -2.34 -3.21 1.27
CA SER A 139 -1.65 -3.98 2.31
C SER A 139 -2.50 -4.14 3.57
N VAL A 140 -3.22 -3.11 4.03
CA VAL A 140 -4.16 -3.23 5.17
C VAL A 140 -5.22 -4.29 4.90
N VAL A 141 -5.85 -4.25 3.73
CA VAL A 141 -6.87 -5.24 3.34
C VAL A 141 -6.29 -6.65 3.37
N GLY A 142 -5.19 -6.87 2.65
CA GLY A 142 -4.50 -8.15 2.60
C GLY A 142 -4.09 -8.68 3.98
N THR A 143 -3.61 -7.81 4.85
CA THR A 143 -3.17 -8.18 6.21
C THR A 143 -4.32 -8.66 7.07
N TYR A 144 -5.47 -7.99 7.03
CA TYR A 144 -6.64 -8.43 7.78
C TYR A 144 -7.22 -9.74 7.24
N MET A 145 -7.22 -9.92 5.91
CA MET A 145 -7.64 -11.17 5.30
C MET A 145 -6.72 -12.34 5.71
N VAL A 146 -5.40 -12.16 5.62
CA VAL A 146 -4.42 -13.19 5.99
C VAL A 146 -4.47 -13.49 7.49
N ALA A 147 -4.67 -12.48 8.33
CA ALA A 147 -4.82 -12.68 9.77
C ALA A 147 -6.02 -13.56 10.12
N ALA A 148 -7.12 -13.46 9.36
CA ALA A 148 -8.32 -14.24 9.60
C ALA A 148 -8.15 -15.74 9.26
N VAL A 149 -7.32 -16.08 8.28
CA VAL A 149 -6.98 -17.49 7.95
C VAL A 149 -5.79 -18.03 8.75
N GLY A 150 -5.15 -17.19 9.57
CA GLY A 150 -4.04 -17.54 10.46
C GLY A 150 -2.67 -17.68 9.77
N SER A 151 -2.63 -18.15 8.53
CA SER A 151 -1.41 -18.18 7.71
C SER A 151 -1.74 -18.12 6.23
N TRP A 152 -0.98 -17.32 5.48
CA TRP A 152 -1.07 -17.30 4.03
C TRP A 152 -0.54 -18.61 3.43
N ASN A 153 -1.35 -19.26 2.59
CA ASN A 153 -1.02 -20.51 1.91
C ASN A 153 -1.02 -20.37 0.37
N GLY A 154 -1.20 -19.15 -0.16
CA GLY A 154 -1.34 -18.91 -1.60
C GLY A 154 -2.78 -18.99 -2.13
N ASP A 155 -3.76 -19.28 -1.29
CA ASP A 155 -5.15 -19.50 -1.69
C ASP A 155 -6.01 -18.24 -1.46
N GLY A 156 -6.17 -17.43 -2.51
CA GLY A 156 -7.02 -16.23 -2.46
C GLY A 156 -8.48 -16.53 -2.12
N GLN A 157 -9.01 -17.67 -2.56
CA GLN A 157 -10.38 -18.09 -2.28
C GLN A 157 -10.58 -18.36 -0.78
N ALA A 158 -9.58 -18.94 -0.12
CA ALA A 158 -9.63 -19.17 1.34
C ALA A 158 -9.73 -17.85 2.12
N LEU A 159 -9.03 -16.79 1.66
CA LEU A 159 -9.14 -15.45 2.25
C LEU A 159 -10.57 -14.91 2.13
N ILE A 160 -11.14 -14.99 0.92
CA ILE A 160 -12.50 -14.51 0.67
C ILE A 160 -13.50 -15.28 1.53
N ASN A 161 -13.43 -16.61 1.56
CA ASN A 161 -14.36 -17.46 2.31
C ASN A 161 -14.33 -17.23 3.82
N GLN A 162 -13.17 -16.82 4.35
CA GLN A 162 -13.00 -16.53 5.75
C GLN A 162 -13.55 -15.14 6.13
N CYS A 163 -13.46 -14.17 5.23
CA CYS A 163 -13.99 -12.83 5.45
C CYS A 163 -15.48 -12.71 5.11
N ALA A 164 -15.93 -13.37 4.05
CA ALA A 164 -17.29 -13.25 3.56
C ALA A 164 -18.30 -13.91 4.52
N PRO A 165 -19.57 -13.46 4.47
CA PRO A 165 -20.66 -14.16 5.15
C PRO A 165 -20.73 -15.63 4.72
N PRO A 166 -21.00 -16.56 5.64
CA PRO A 166 -21.45 -16.33 7.03
C PRO A 166 -20.31 -16.23 8.07
N THR A 167 -19.04 -16.41 7.68
CA THR A 167 -17.93 -16.53 8.62
C THR A 167 -17.63 -15.20 9.31
N ASN A 168 -17.59 -14.10 8.55
CA ASN A 168 -17.30 -12.74 9.03
C ASN A 168 -16.07 -12.71 9.96
N GLY A 169 -15.02 -13.46 9.60
CA GLY A 169 -13.82 -13.63 10.42
C GLY A 169 -12.85 -12.45 10.36
N CYS A 170 -13.12 -11.49 9.48
CA CYS A 170 -12.26 -10.34 9.21
C CYS A 170 -12.75 -9.08 9.93
N ASN A 171 -11.87 -8.10 10.07
CA ASN A 171 -12.25 -6.79 10.57
C ASN A 171 -12.82 -5.95 9.43
N ASP A 172 -14.10 -6.17 9.11
CA ASP A 172 -14.81 -5.51 8.00
C ASP A 172 -14.68 -3.98 8.07
N ALA A 173 -14.75 -3.40 9.28
CA ALA A 173 -14.64 -1.95 9.45
C ALA A 173 -13.26 -1.41 9.02
N ALA A 174 -12.18 -2.10 9.36
CA ALA A 174 -10.83 -1.70 8.96
C ALA A 174 -10.60 -1.91 7.46
N ILE A 175 -11.05 -3.05 6.91
CA ILE A 175 -10.98 -3.34 5.47
C ILE A 175 -11.74 -2.26 4.69
N GLY A 176 -12.99 -1.97 5.06
CA GLY A 176 -13.78 -0.96 4.36
C GLY A 176 -13.20 0.44 4.46
N THR A 177 -12.58 0.79 5.59
CA THR A 177 -11.89 2.08 5.74
C THR A 177 -10.71 2.19 4.76
N ALA A 178 -9.94 1.12 4.60
CA ALA A 178 -8.85 1.06 3.62
C ALA A 178 -9.38 1.15 2.17
N ILE A 179 -10.49 0.48 1.86
CA ILE A 179 -11.13 0.51 0.53
C ILE A 179 -11.69 1.90 0.20
N ILE A 180 -12.35 2.56 1.15
CA ILE A 180 -12.79 3.95 0.99
C ILE A 180 -11.58 4.85 0.72
N SER A 181 -10.47 4.65 1.42
CA SER A 181 -9.24 5.41 1.22
C SER A 181 -8.63 5.18 -0.16
N ILE A 182 -8.69 3.94 -0.70
CA ILE A 182 -8.30 3.63 -2.07
C ILE A 182 -9.20 4.37 -3.06
N GLY A 183 -10.52 4.28 -2.90
CA GLY A 183 -11.48 4.96 -3.79
C GLY A 183 -11.23 6.48 -3.86
N GLN A 184 -10.90 7.11 -2.72
CA GLN A 184 -10.61 8.54 -2.67
C GLN A 184 -9.26 8.92 -3.29
N SER A 185 -8.21 8.12 -3.04
CA SER A 185 -6.84 8.47 -3.44
C SER A 185 -6.46 8.05 -4.85
N TYR A 186 -6.90 6.86 -5.27
CA TYR A 186 -6.52 6.24 -6.53
C TYR A 186 -7.54 6.52 -7.63
N CYS A 187 -8.83 6.33 -7.37
CA CYS A 187 -9.87 6.45 -8.40
C CYS A 187 -10.18 7.89 -8.86
N GLY A 188 -9.63 8.89 -8.18
CA GLY A 188 -9.61 10.27 -8.68
C GLY A 188 -8.46 10.58 -9.66
N GLY A 189 -7.53 9.64 -9.86
CA GLY A 189 -6.33 9.82 -10.69
C GLY A 189 -6.58 9.55 -12.18
N GLN A 190 -5.72 10.13 -13.03
CA GLN A 190 -5.80 9.94 -14.50
C GLN A 190 -5.37 8.55 -14.96
N ASP A 191 -4.54 7.87 -14.17
CA ASP A 191 -3.98 6.53 -14.48
C ASP A 191 -4.69 5.42 -13.69
N ALA A 192 -5.90 5.70 -13.18
CA ALA A 192 -6.68 4.73 -12.45
C ALA A 192 -7.27 3.67 -13.40
N ASP A 193 -7.25 2.41 -12.98
CA ASP A 193 -7.95 1.34 -13.69
C ASP A 193 -9.46 1.53 -13.55
N GLU A 194 -10.14 1.77 -14.67
CA GLU A 194 -11.57 2.13 -14.70
C GLU A 194 -12.45 0.99 -14.17
N GLU A 195 -12.10 -0.26 -14.47
CA GLU A 195 -12.85 -1.45 -14.04
C GLU A 195 -12.77 -1.61 -12.52
N MET A 196 -11.55 -1.66 -11.96
CA MET A 196 -11.34 -1.73 -10.52
C MET A 196 -12.00 -0.55 -9.79
N CYS A 197 -11.93 0.65 -10.35
CA CYS A 197 -12.55 1.82 -9.75
C CYS A 197 -14.08 1.80 -9.80
N ASN A 198 -14.68 1.24 -10.84
CA ASN A 198 -16.12 1.05 -10.89
C ASN A 198 -16.58 0.07 -9.79
N GLU A 199 -15.87 -1.02 -9.58
CA GLU A 199 -16.14 -2.01 -8.52
C GLU A 199 -16.01 -1.41 -7.12
N ILE A 200 -14.89 -0.72 -6.84
CA ILE A 200 -14.66 -0.05 -5.55
C ILE A 200 -15.74 1.00 -5.29
N ASN A 201 -16.05 1.84 -6.28
CA ASN A 201 -17.07 2.88 -6.12
C ASN A 201 -18.48 2.30 -5.98
N GLN A 202 -18.78 1.18 -6.64
CA GLN A 202 -20.04 0.46 -6.47
C GLN A 202 -20.17 -0.09 -5.04
N ALA A 203 -19.12 -0.70 -4.50
CA ALA A 203 -19.10 -1.20 -3.13
C ALA A 203 -19.28 -0.05 -2.13
N ILE A 204 -18.58 1.08 -2.31
CA ILE A 204 -18.70 2.29 -1.49
C ILE A 204 -20.12 2.86 -1.53
N ALA A 205 -20.70 2.99 -2.72
CA ALA A 205 -22.04 3.53 -2.91
C ALA A 205 -23.11 2.63 -2.28
N THR A 206 -23.01 1.32 -2.49
CA THR A 206 -23.96 0.33 -1.94
C THR A 206 -23.86 0.24 -0.43
N GLY A 207 -22.65 0.34 0.13
CA GLY A 207 -22.41 0.37 1.57
C GLY A 207 -22.80 1.69 2.24
N GLY A 208 -23.22 2.71 1.49
CA GLY A 208 -23.63 4.01 2.04
C GLY A 208 -22.50 4.72 2.81
N GLY A 209 -21.24 4.39 2.52
CA GLY A 209 -20.07 4.88 3.25
C GLY A 209 -19.81 4.26 4.62
N ASP A 210 -20.64 3.31 5.08
CA ASP A 210 -20.36 2.53 6.29
C ASP A 210 -19.23 1.52 6.02
N PRO A 211 -18.07 1.62 6.69
CA PRO A 211 -16.92 0.79 6.36
C PRO A 211 -17.20 -0.72 6.41
N ALA A 212 -17.91 -1.20 7.43
CA ALA A 212 -18.19 -2.63 7.54
C ALA A 212 -19.05 -3.12 6.37
N THR A 213 -20.10 -2.37 6.03
CA THR A 213 -20.95 -2.70 4.88
C THR A 213 -20.18 -2.60 3.56
N VAL A 214 -19.29 -1.61 3.39
CA VAL A 214 -18.44 -1.51 2.19
C VAL A 214 -17.56 -2.74 2.00
N ALA A 215 -16.93 -3.26 3.06
CA ALA A 215 -16.14 -4.48 2.97
C ALA A 215 -16.99 -5.69 2.57
N GLN A 216 -18.20 -5.81 3.12
CA GLN A 216 -19.13 -6.89 2.76
C GLN A 216 -19.59 -6.82 1.29
N GLN A 217 -19.72 -5.62 0.73
CA GLN A 217 -20.02 -5.45 -0.70
C GLN A 217 -18.81 -5.74 -1.61
N LEU A 218 -17.59 -5.62 -1.08
CA LEU A 218 -16.38 -5.93 -1.84
C LEU A 218 -16.17 -7.44 -2.01
N TYR A 219 -16.42 -8.26 -0.98
CA TYR A 219 -16.09 -9.70 -1.04
C TYR A 219 -16.68 -10.45 -2.25
N PRO A 220 -17.94 -10.23 -2.66
CA PRO A 220 -18.48 -10.85 -3.87
C PRO A 220 -17.76 -10.41 -5.15
N LEU A 221 -17.20 -9.20 -5.20
CA LEU A 221 -16.49 -8.67 -6.36
C LEU A 221 -15.11 -9.31 -6.50
N LEU A 222 -14.48 -9.70 -5.38
CA LEU A 222 -13.18 -10.38 -5.36
C LEU A 222 -13.24 -11.85 -5.80
N ASN A 223 -14.44 -12.40 -5.94
CA ASN A 223 -14.72 -13.80 -6.24
C ASN A 223 -15.06 -14.02 -7.73
N ASN A 224 -14.69 -13.07 -8.60
CA ASN A 224 -14.94 -13.10 -10.05
C ASN A 224 -13.68 -13.50 -10.83
#